data_AF-A0A9W6Z7G3-F1
#
_entry.id   AF-A0A9W6Z7G3-F1
#
_cell.length_a   1.000
_cell.length_b   1.000
_cell.length_c   1.000
_cell.angle_alpha   90.00
_cell.angle_beta   90.00
_cell.angle_gamma   90.00
#
_symmetry.space_group_name_H-M   'P 1'
#
loop_
_entity.id
_entity.type
_entity.pdbx_description
1 polymer ?
#
loop_
_entity_poly.entity_id
_entity_poly.type
_entity_poly.pdbx_seq_one_letter_code
_entity_poly.pdbx_strand_id
1 'polypeptide(L)'
;MTKKNDDVPAVVNWHNDSYPFVCVLMLSDTSNMIGGETLIKTPSGDIIAAEGPAKGKATVLQGRILTHLASIPIGYTERITSVTSYRAKDPLVNDGSVLKTVKPEVNYGSNFNVFYPEWIGYRMEIFSERALHIKNVFEKSLNKKETFDKEKAFKMLKDMEDYLSHTWKEMEVSDKEWECYKSKLNI
;
A
#
# COMPACT_ATOMS: atom_id res chain seq x y z
N MET A 1 -33.37 12.23 -10.84
CA MET A 1 -32.38 11.40 -11.55
C MET A 1 -31.30 11.01 -10.54
N THR A 2 -31.37 9.81 -9.99
CA THR A 2 -30.34 9.26 -9.10
C THR A 2 -29.10 8.93 -9.94
N LYS A 3 -28.12 9.84 -9.99
CA LYS A 3 -26.81 9.55 -10.58
C LYS A 3 -26.22 8.33 -9.87
N LYS A 4 -25.82 7.30 -10.62
CA LYS A 4 -25.17 6.12 -10.06
C LYS A 4 -23.71 6.46 -9.72
N ASN A 5 -23.16 5.77 -8.72
CA ASN A 5 -21.83 5.99 -8.13
C ASN A 5 -20.63 6.07 -9.11
N ASP A 6 -20.81 5.63 -10.36
CA ASP A 6 -19.73 5.52 -11.35
C ASP A 6 -19.65 6.72 -12.31
N ASP A 7 -20.59 7.68 -12.24
CA ASP A 7 -20.65 8.83 -13.14
C ASP A 7 -19.87 10.06 -12.65
N VAL A 8 -19.07 9.93 -11.58
CA VAL A 8 -18.25 11.05 -11.05
C VAL A 8 -16.99 11.19 -11.89
N PRO A 9 -16.77 12.30 -12.62
CA PRO A 9 -15.53 12.53 -13.34
C PRO A 9 -14.36 12.53 -12.36
N ALA A 10 -13.35 11.70 -12.62
CA ALA A 10 -12.25 11.48 -11.70
C ALA A 10 -10.89 11.55 -12.42
N VAL A 11 -9.91 12.14 -11.74
CA VAL A 11 -8.50 12.10 -12.15
C VAL A 11 -7.99 10.68 -12.03
N VAL A 12 -8.38 10.00 -10.94
CA VAL A 12 -8.15 8.58 -10.71
C VAL A 12 -9.46 8.00 -10.22
N ASN A 13 -9.97 6.98 -10.94
CA ASN A 13 -11.22 6.29 -10.63
C ASN A 13 -11.18 5.60 -9.26
N TRP A 14 -12.31 5.03 -8.82
CA TRP A 14 -12.38 4.25 -7.58
C TRP A 14 -11.29 3.19 -7.48
N HIS A 15 -10.43 3.32 -6.48
CA HIS A 15 -9.31 2.42 -6.25
C HIS A 15 -8.95 2.32 -4.76
N ASN A 16 -8.06 1.39 -4.47
CA ASN A 16 -7.27 1.37 -3.24
C ASN A 16 -5.82 1.61 -3.62
N ASP A 17 -5.09 2.33 -2.78
CA ASP A 17 -3.67 2.54 -2.98
C ASP A 17 -2.89 1.24 -2.88
N SER A 18 -1.66 1.29 -3.37
CA SER A 18 -0.68 0.22 -3.21
C SER A 18 -0.16 0.14 -1.77
N TYR A 19 -0.06 1.26 -1.05
CA TYR A 19 0.54 1.33 0.29
C TYR A 19 -0.50 1.54 1.41
N PRO A 20 -0.20 1.13 2.66
CA PRO A 20 -1.16 1.16 3.77
C PRO A 20 -1.73 2.55 4.07
N PHE A 21 -0.86 3.56 4.09
CA PHE A 21 -1.21 4.94 4.37
C PHE A 21 -0.73 5.85 3.24
N VAL A 22 -1.49 6.90 2.97
CA VAL A 22 -1.13 7.93 2.00
C VAL A 22 -1.37 9.31 2.62
N CYS A 23 -0.47 10.24 2.35
CA CYS A 23 -0.65 11.66 2.62
C CYS A 23 -0.71 12.40 1.29
N VAL A 24 -1.82 13.07 1.04
CA VAL A 24 -2.06 13.88 -0.16
C VAL A 24 -2.00 15.35 0.24
N LEU A 25 -0.94 16.05 -0.15
CA LEU A 25 -0.74 17.48 0.05
C LEU A 25 -1.20 18.24 -1.19
N MET A 26 -2.11 19.21 -1.01
CA MET A 26 -2.53 20.10 -2.08
C MET A 26 -1.56 21.28 -2.22
N LEU A 27 -0.98 21.45 -3.42
CA LEU A 27 0.02 22.47 -3.72
C LEU A 27 -0.54 23.64 -4.53
N SER A 28 -1.54 23.40 -5.37
CA SER A 28 -2.19 24.45 -6.16
C SER A 28 -3.18 25.27 -5.33
N ASP A 29 -3.41 26.50 -5.76
CA ASP A 29 -4.52 27.31 -5.24
C ASP A 29 -5.85 26.69 -5.67
N THR A 30 -6.74 26.46 -4.70
CA THR A 30 -8.05 25.83 -4.91
C THR A 30 -9.21 26.79 -4.66
N SER A 31 -8.95 28.10 -4.52
CA SER A 31 -9.97 29.09 -4.14
C SER A 31 -11.17 29.15 -5.09
N ASN A 32 -10.97 28.85 -6.38
CA ASN A 32 -12.00 28.82 -7.41
C ASN A 32 -12.47 27.39 -7.74
N MET A 33 -11.92 26.38 -7.07
CA MET A 33 -12.27 24.98 -7.31
C MET A 33 -13.62 24.66 -6.69
N ILE A 34 -14.53 24.15 -7.53
CA ILE A 34 -15.75 23.49 -7.09
C ILE A 34 -15.55 22.00 -7.31
N GLY A 35 -15.54 21.22 -6.23
CA GLY A 35 -15.16 19.82 -6.26
C GLY A 35 -13.65 19.62 -6.10
N GLY A 36 -13.14 18.47 -6.57
CA GLY A 36 -11.72 18.13 -6.51
C GLY A 36 -11.30 17.41 -5.23
N GLU A 37 -12.27 17.15 -4.34
CA GLU A 37 -12.09 16.39 -3.11
C GLU A 37 -11.77 14.94 -3.41
N THR A 38 -11.08 14.33 -2.44
CA THR A 38 -10.97 12.88 -2.38
C THR A 38 -12.28 12.32 -1.85
N LEU A 39 -13.01 11.61 -2.70
CA LEU A 39 -14.24 10.93 -2.31
C LEU A 39 -13.90 9.54 -1.79
N ILE A 40 -14.51 9.14 -0.69
CA ILE A 40 -14.29 7.87 0.00
C ILE A 40 -15.61 7.11 0.00
N LYS A 41 -15.56 5.87 -0.46
CA LYS A 41 -16.70 4.96 -0.41
C LYS A 41 -16.65 4.18 0.91
N THR A 42 -17.67 4.38 1.72
CA THR A 42 -17.82 3.71 3.01
C THR A 42 -18.29 2.25 2.83
N PRO A 43 -18.13 1.39 3.84
CA PRO A 43 -18.64 0.02 3.79
C PRO A 43 -20.16 -0.10 3.58
N SER A 44 -20.95 0.90 4.02
CA SER A 44 -22.40 0.97 3.77
C SER A 44 -22.74 1.29 2.31
N GLY A 45 -21.76 1.75 1.53
CA GLY A 45 -21.94 2.19 0.15
C GLY A 45 -22.14 3.70 -0.01
N ASP A 46 -22.20 4.44 1.10
CA ASP A 46 -22.28 5.90 1.09
C ASP A 46 -20.95 6.51 0.64
N ILE A 47 -21.03 7.66 -0.04
CA ILE A 47 -19.85 8.44 -0.43
C ILE A 47 -19.71 9.63 0.51
N ILE A 48 -18.54 9.74 1.12
CA ILE A 48 -18.15 10.92 1.92
C ILE A 48 -16.98 11.61 1.24
N ALA A 49 -16.90 12.94 1.35
CA ALA A 49 -15.74 13.69 0.89
C ALA A 49 -14.78 13.89 2.07
N ALA A 50 -13.49 13.65 1.84
CA ALA A 50 -12.46 14.20 2.72
C ALA A 50 -12.57 15.73 2.70
N GLU A 51 -12.31 16.39 3.83
CA GLU A 51 -12.39 17.84 3.93
C GLU A 51 -11.56 18.50 2.82
N GLY A 52 -12.16 19.49 2.15
CA GLY A 52 -11.77 19.94 0.83
C GLY A 52 -10.29 20.31 0.71
N PRO A 53 -9.67 20.03 -0.45
CA PRO A 53 -8.28 20.36 -0.68
C PRO A 53 -8.11 21.88 -0.69
N ALA A 54 -7.16 22.36 0.10
CA ALA A 54 -6.71 23.75 0.04
C ALA A 54 -5.19 23.80 0.00
N LYS A 55 -4.64 24.81 -0.66
CA LYS A 55 -3.19 25.00 -0.75
C LYS A 55 -2.55 24.91 0.64
N GLY A 56 -1.58 24.00 0.77
CA GLY A 56 -0.86 23.75 2.03
C GLY A 56 -1.59 22.82 3.02
N LYS A 57 -2.81 22.36 2.72
CA LYS A 57 -3.51 21.34 3.51
C LYS A 57 -3.15 19.95 3.01
N ALA A 58 -3.09 19.00 3.95
CA ALA A 58 -2.84 17.60 3.68
C ALA A 58 -4.00 16.73 4.19
N THR A 59 -4.32 15.69 3.43
CA THR A 59 -5.26 14.63 3.83
C THR A 59 -4.49 13.33 4.00
N VAL A 60 -4.65 12.66 5.15
CA VAL A 60 -4.07 11.34 5.40
C VAL A 60 -5.15 10.28 5.37
N LEU A 61 -4.93 9.21 4.61
CA LEU A 61 -5.90 8.12 4.41
C LEU A 61 -5.25 6.78 4.70
N GLN A 62 -6.06 5.81 5.13
CA GLN A 62 -5.72 4.39 5.03
C GLN A 62 -5.90 3.92 3.59
N GLY A 63 -4.99 4.34 2.69
CA GLY A 63 -5.13 4.19 1.24
C GLY A 63 -5.38 2.76 0.77
N ARG A 64 -4.74 1.77 1.41
CA ARG A 64 -4.95 0.35 1.06
C ARG A 64 -6.32 -0.20 1.44
N ILE A 65 -6.96 0.39 2.45
CA ILE A 65 -8.21 -0.11 3.04
C ILE A 65 -9.41 0.65 2.48
N LEU A 66 -9.31 1.98 2.43
CA LEU A 66 -10.41 2.85 2.01
C LEU A 66 -10.45 2.93 0.48
N THR A 67 -11.57 2.52 -0.12
CA THR A 67 -11.80 2.74 -1.54
C THR A 67 -12.11 4.20 -1.77
N HIS A 68 -11.37 4.84 -2.65
CA HIS A 68 -11.47 6.28 -2.86
C HIS A 68 -11.22 6.66 -4.33
N LEU A 69 -11.62 7.88 -4.69
CA LEU A 69 -11.31 8.50 -5.98
C LEU A 69 -10.94 9.97 -5.79
N ALA A 70 -10.19 10.52 -6.74
CA ALA A 70 -9.92 11.95 -6.80
C ALA A 70 -10.83 12.58 -7.85
N SER A 71 -11.84 13.36 -7.42
CA SER A 71 -12.78 13.98 -8.36
C SER A 71 -12.09 15.05 -9.22
N ILE A 72 -12.60 15.28 -10.43
CA ILE A 72 -12.15 16.39 -11.28
C ILE A 72 -12.90 17.65 -10.85
N PRO A 73 -12.19 18.71 -10.41
CA PRO A 73 -12.84 19.97 -10.05
C PRO A 73 -13.33 20.73 -11.28
N ILE A 74 -14.21 21.70 -11.06
CA ILE A 74 -14.60 22.71 -12.05
C ILE A 74 -14.00 24.06 -11.62
N GLY A 75 -13.64 24.93 -12.58
CA GLY A 75 -13.14 26.28 -12.29
C GLY A 75 -11.67 26.34 -11.87
N TYR A 76 -10.92 25.25 -12.10
CA TYR A 76 -9.49 25.16 -11.81
C TYR A 76 -8.64 25.52 -13.03
N THR A 77 -7.49 26.16 -12.81
CA THR A 77 -6.44 26.28 -13.84
C THR A 77 -5.51 25.06 -13.80
N GLU A 78 -5.15 24.63 -12.59
CA GLU A 78 -4.27 23.49 -12.31
C GLU A 78 -4.66 22.81 -11.00
N ARG A 79 -4.37 21.52 -10.88
CA ARG A 79 -4.55 20.74 -9.65
C ARG A 79 -3.26 19.98 -9.38
N ILE A 80 -2.41 20.53 -8.54
CA ILE A 80 -1.10 19.98 -8.24
C ILE A 80 -1.13 19.39 -6.83
N THR A 81 -0.83 18.11 -6.71
CA THR A 81 -0.75 17.39 -5.43
C THR A 81 0.58 16.68 -5.30
N SER A 82 1.14 16.67 -4.09
CA SER A 82 2.21 15.75 -3.71
C SER A 82 1.61 14.58 -2.94
N VAL A 83 1.97 13.36 -3.31
CA VAL A 83 1.46 12.13 -2.71
C VAL A 83 2.62 11.38 -2.09
N THR A 84 2.58 11.17 -0.78
CA THR A 84 3.60 10.41 -0.05
C THR A 84 2.95 9.21 0.63
N SER A 85 3.51 8.03 0.38
CA SER A 85 3.03 6.78 0.95
C SER A 85 3.80 6.41 2.21
N TYR A 86 3.13 5.76 3.16
CA TYR A 86 3.72 5.32 4.43
C TYR A 86 3.27 3.92 4.80
N ARG A 87 4.10 3.27 5.63
CA ARG A 87 3.79 2.06 6.39
C ARG A 87 3.98 2.32 7.88
N ALA A 88 3.43 1.44 8.72
CA ALA A 88 3.72 1.46 10.15
C ALA A 88 5.23 1.28 10.40
N LYS A 89 5.81 2.01 11.34
CA LYS A 89 7.25 1.92 11.65
C LYS A 89 7.64 0.54 12.20
N ASP A 90 6.77 -0.07 13.00
CA ASP A 90 7.00 -1.37 13.62
C ASP A 90 7.03 -2.49 12.56
N PRO A 91 8.14 -3.24 12.43
CA PRO A 91 8.26 -4.33 11.44
C PRO A 91 7.37 -5.53 11.73
N LEU A 92 6.82 -5.65 12.94
CA LEU A 92 5.92 -6.74 13.35
C LEU A 92 4.47 -6.45 12.98
N VAL A 93 4.14 -5.18 12.75
CA VAL A 93 2.82 -4.81 12.21
C VAL A 93 2.76 -5.28 10.77
N ASN A 94 1.59 -5.79 10.37
CA ASN A 94 1.38 -6.26 9.01
C ASN A 94 1.63 -5.13 8.00
N ASP A 95 2.54 -5.38 7.06
CA ASP A 95 2.77 -4.49 5.93
C ASP A 95 1.85 -4.90 4.78
N GLY A 96 0.74 -4.17 4.64
CA GLY A 96 -0.25 -4.36 3.57
C GLY A 96 0.16 -3.79 2.21
N SER A 97 1.42 -3.42 2.01
CA SER A 97 1.92 -2.91 0.73
C SER A 97 1.81 -3.96 -0.38
N VAL A 98 1.34 -3.53 -1.54
CA VAL A 98 1.22 -4.30 -2.78
C VAL A 98 1.83 -3.51 -3.93
N LEU A 99 2.17 -4.16 -5.05
CA LEU A 99 2.78 -3.50 -6.21
C LEU A 99 1.79 -3.26 -7.36
N LYS A 100 0.54 -3.68 -7.20
CA LYS A 100 -0.50 -3.75 -8.25
C LYS A 100 -0.60 -2.53 -9.15
N THR A 101 -0.51 -1.31 -8.60
CA THR A 101 -0.68 -0.06 -9.39
C THR A 101 0.63 0.66 -9.69
N VAL A 102 1.75 0.20 -9.14
CA VAL A 102 3.04 0.91 -9.17
C VAL A 102 4.16 0.11 -9.83
N LYS A 103 3.97 -1.18 -10.11
CA LYS A 103 5.01 -1.99 -10.76
C LYS A 103 5.29 -1.54 -12.20
N PRO A 104 6.53 -1.69 -12.69
CA PRO A 104 6.98 -1.23 -14.02
C PRO A 104 6.10 -1.66 -15.20
N GLU A 105 5.47 -2.83 -15.11
CA GLU A 105 4.64 -3.40 -16.17
C GLU A 105 3.26 -2.75 -16.25
N VAL A 106 2.84 -2.06 -15.17
CA VAL A 106 1.56 -1.34 -15.08
C VAL A 106 1.77 0.16 -15.13
N ASN A 107 2.84 0.66 -14.52
CA ASN A 107 3.18 2.06 -14.44
C ASN A 107 4.52 2.33 -15.14
N TYR A 108 4.46 2.91 -16.34
CA TYR A 108 5.63 3.27 -17.14
C TYR A 108 6.57 4.28 -16.47
N GLY A 109 6.13 4.99 -15.43
CA GLY A 109 6.98 5.85 -14.61
C GLY A 109 7.92 5.08 -13.67
N SER A 110 7.67 3.80 -13.43
CA SER A 110 8.49 2.94 -12.58
C SER A 110 9.59 2.27 -13.39
N ASN A 111 10.85 2.59 -13.09
CA ASN A 111 11.99 1.98 -13.77
C ASN A 111 12.24 0.56 -13.26
N PHE A 112 12.07 -0.44 -14.12
CA PHE A 112 12.24 -1.86 -13.80
C PHE A 112 13.54 -2.18 -13.05
N ASN A 113 14.68 -1.64 -13.52
CA ASN A 113 16.01 -1.96 -12.99
C ASN A 113 16.32 -1.24 -11.66
N VAL A 114 15.44 -0.34 -11.22
CA VAL A 114 15.57 0.38 -9.95
C VAL A 114 14.49 -0.13 -8.97
N PHE A 115 13.26 -0.22 -9.46
CA PHE A 115 12.07 -0.51 -8.67
C PHE A 115 12.12 -1.86 -7.95
N TYR A 116 12.43 -2.95 -8.67
CA TYR A 116 12.47 -4.27 -8.04
C TYR A 116 13.64 -4.44 -7.06
N PRO A 117 14.86 -3.98 -7.36
CA PRO A 117 15.92 -3.93 -6.35
C PRO A 117 15.54 -3.14 -5.09
N GLU A 118 14.91 -1.96 -5.24
CA GLU A 118 14.45 -1.16 -4.09
C GLU A 118 13.37 -1.89 -3.28
N TRP A 119 12.39 -2.51 -3.95
CA TRP A 119 11.36 -3.33 -3.31
C TRP A 119 11.97 -4.47 -2.51
N ILE A 120 12.87 -5.25 -3.12
CA ILE A 120 13.53 -6.36 -2.43
C ILE A 120 14.37 -5.84 -1.26
N GLY A 121 15.17 -4.80 -1.45
CA GLY A 121 15.99 -4.20 -0.39
C GLY A 121 15.15 -3.80 0.82
N TYR A 122 14.08 -3.03 0.57
CA TYR A 122 13.10 -2.63 1.56
C TYR A 122 12.49 -3.82 2.31
N ARG A 123 12.02 -4.84 1.58
CA ARG A 123 11.36 -6.00 2.19
C ARG A 123 12.33 -6.83 3.01
N MET A 124 13.57 -6.98 2.57
CA MET A 124 14.61 -7.73 3.27
C MET A 124 15.12 -7.03 4.53
N GLU A 125 15.12 -5.70 4.56
CA GLU A 125 15.42 -4.93 5.77
C GLU A 125 14.40 -5.24 6.88
N ILE A 126 13.11 -5.13 6.57
CA ILE A 126 12.03 -5.48 7.51
C ILE A 126 12.10 -6.96 7.90
N PHE A 127 12.36 -7.86 6.95
CA PHE A 127 12.49 -9.29 7.25
C PHE A 127 13.62 -9.55 8.25
N SER A 128 14.75 -8.85 8.11
CA SER A 128 15.88 -8.96 9.04
C SER A 128 15.50 -8.49 10.45
N GLU A 129 14.75 -7.40 10.56
CA GLU A 129 14.23 -6.93 11.85
C GLU A 129 13.26 -7.94 12.49
N ARG A 130 12.35 -8.54 11.70
CA ARG A 130 11.44 -9.60 12.16
C ARG A 130 12.21 -10.84 12.63
N ALA A 131 13.21 -11.28 11.85
CA ALA A 131 14.06 -12.42 12.19
C ALA A 131 14.79 -12.20 13.52
N LEU A 132 15.38 -11.01 13.71
CA LEU A 132 16.05 -10.64 14.94
C LEU A 132 15.07 -10.60 16.12
N HIS A 133 13.86 -10.10 15.91
CA HIS A 133 12.82 -10.12 16.93
C HIS A 133 12.47 -11.55 17.36
N ILE A 134 12.20 -12.46 16.42
CA ILE A 134 11.90 -13.88 16.73
C ILE A 134 13.03 -14.50 17.55
N LYS A 135 14.29 -14.34 17.09
CA LYS A 135 15.47 -14.84 17.81
C LYS A 135 15.46 -14.34 19.26
N ASN A 136 15.32 -13.04 19.46
CA ASN A 136 15.34 -12.42 20.78
C ASN A 136 14.19 -12.91 21.69
N VAL A 137 13.01 -13.19 21.14
CA VAL A 137 11.88 -13.74 21.90
C VAL A 137 12.24 -15.10 22.50
N PHE A 138 12.78 -16.01 21.68
CA PHE A 138 13.10 -17.36 22.14
C PHE A 138 14.38 -17.43 23.00
N GLU A 139 15.39 -16.62 22.73
CA GLU A 139 16.58 -16.52 23.59
C GLU A 139 16.22 -15.96 24.98
N LYS A 140 15.34 -14.96 25.07
CA LYS A 140 14.86 -14.44 26.35
C LYS A 140 14.09 -15.50 27.13
N SER A 141 13.24 -16.28 26.46
CA SER A 141 12.47 -17.36 27.07
C SER A 141 13.39 -18.46 27.60
N LEU A 142 14.41 -18.84 26.81
CA LEU A 142 15.44 -19.79 27.20
C LEU A 142 16.23 -19.32 28.43
N ASN A 143 16.69 -18.06 28.44
CA ASN A 143 17.44 -17.48 29.55
C ASN A 143 16.64 -17.43 30.86
N LYS A 144 15.32 -17.27 30.76
CA LYS A 144 14.39 -17.33 31.89
C LYS A 144 13.99 -18.75 32.30
N LYS A 145 14.45 -19.78 31.57
CA LYS A 145 14.08 -21.19 31.75
C LYS A 145 12.56 -21.41 31.66
N GLU A 146 11.89 -20.62 30.83
CA GLU A 146 10.47 -20.81 30.52
C GLU A 146 10.28 -22.08 29.68
N THR A 147 9.11 -22.69 29.76
CA THR A 147 8.75 -23.82 28.88
C THR A 147 8.63 -23.33 27.44
N PHE A 148 9.25 -24.06 26.51
CA PHE A 148 9.21 -23.72 25.09
C PHE A 148 7.78 -23.78 24.52
N ASP A 149 7.30 -22.65 24.01
CA ASP A 149 6.01 -22.55 23.33
C ASP A 149 6.18 -22.84 21.83
N LYS A 150 5.91 -24.10 21.47
CA LYS A 150 6.00 -24.59 20.09
C LYS A 150 4.96 -23.94 19.17
N GLU A 151 3.75 -23.67 19.67
CA GLU A 151 2.68 -23.07 18.87
C GLU A 151 3.03 -21.63 18.49
N LYS A 152 3.54 -20.85 19.45
CA LYS A 152 4.04 -19.50 19.20
C LYS A 152 5.18 -19.50 18.18
N ALA A 153 6.12 -20.44 18.28
CA ALA A 153 7.21 -20.58 17.31
C ALA A 153 6.67 -20.81 15.89
N PHE A 154 5.74 -21.76 15.72
CA PHE A 154 5.12 -22.03 14.43
C PHE A 154 4.38 -20.80 13.89
N LYS A 155 3.63 -20.09 14.72
CA LYS A 155 2.90 -18.89 14.30
C LYS A 155 3.84 -17.79 13.78
N MET A 156 4.93 -17.51 14.50
CA MET A 156 5.87 -16.44 14.10
C MET A 156 6.68 -16.83 12.86
N LEU A 157 7.10 -18.09 12.75
CA LEU A 157 7.83 -18.59 11.57
C LEU A 157 6.94 -18.63 10.33
N LYS A 158 5.66 -19.02 10.50
CA LYS A 158 4.69 -19.01 9.40
C LYS A 158 4.40 -17.60 8.90
N ASP A 159 4.24 -16.65 9.81
CA ASP A 159 4.09 -15.23 9.46
C ASP A 159 5.32 -14.68 8.70
N MET A 160 6.54 -15.09 9.05
CA MET A 160 7.74 -14.77 8.28
C MET A 160 7.76 -15.41 6.88
N GLU A 161 7.34 -16.67 6.76
CA GLU A 161 7.20 -17.36 5.47
C GLU A 161 6.20 -16.62 4.57
N ASP A 162 5.04 -16.25 5.12
CA ASP A 162 3.99 -15.56 4.38
C ASP A 162 4.45 -14.15 3.93
N TYR A 163 5.20 -13.44 4.77
CA TYR A 163 5.79 -12.15 4.42
C TYR A 163 6.79 -12.26 3.24
N LEU A 164 7.64 -13.29 3.24
CA LEU A 164 8.55 -13.57 2.13
C LEU A 164 7.81 -13.99 0.87
N SER A 165 6.81 -14.85 1.03
CA SER A 165 5.99 -15.30 -0.08
C SER A 165 5.29 -14.13 -0.76
N HIS A 166 4.68 -13.25 0.04
CA HIS A 166 4.02 -12.04 -0.45
C HIS A 166 4.99 -11.13 -1.23
N THR A 167 6.25 -11.03 -0.78
CA THR A 167 7.26 -10.17 -1.40
C THR A 167 7.50 -10.49 -2.87
N TRP A 168 7.67 -11.76 -3.24
CA TRP A 168 7.89 -12.14 -4.64
C TRP A 168 6.58 -12.30 -5.41
N LYS A 169 5.48 -12.69 -4.77
CA LYS A 169 4.15 -12.77 -5.41
C LYS A 169 3.71 -11.43 -5.98
N GLU A 170 4.03 -10.33 -5.31
CA GLU A 170 3.71 -8.99 -5.81
C GLU A 170 4.51 -8.61 -7.08
N MET A 171 5.60 -9.31 -7.37
CA MET A 171 6.38 -9.15 -8.60
C MET A 171 5.81 -9.98 -9.76
N GLU A 172 4.82 -10.84 -9.53
CA GLU A 172 4.17 -11.61 -10.58
C GLU A 172 3.40 -10.67 -11.53
N VAL A 173 3.62 -10.83 -12.84
CA VAL A 173 3.04 -9.94 -13.86
C VAL A 173 1.81 -10.59 -14.50
N SER A 174 1.96 -11.82 -14.98
CA SER A 174 0.90 -12.62 -15.58
C SER A 174 1.11 -14.08 -15.25
N ASP A 175 0.02 -14.86 -15.23
CA ASP A 175 0.10 -16.32 -15.02
C ASP A 175 1.11 -16.95 -15.99
N LYS A 176 1.10 -16.54 -17.26
CA LYS A 176 2.00 -17.09 -18.28
C LYS A 176 3.48 -16.80 -18.01
N GLU A 177 3.81 -15.58 -17.62
CA GLU A 177 5.18 -15.21 -17.26
C GLU A 177 5.62 -15.93 -15.98
N TRP A 178 4.72 -16.01 -15.01
CA TRP A 178 4.97 -16.68 -13.75
C TRP A 178 5.20 -18.18 -13.93
N GLU A 179 4.41 -18.87 -14.76
CA GLU A 179 4.63 -20.28 -15.11
C GLU A 179 6.00 -20.52 -15.78
N CYS A 180 6.50 -19.55 -16.57
CA CYS A 180 7.85 -19.60 -17.13
C CYS A 180 8.93 -19.52 -16.04
N TYR A 181 8.71 -18.75 -14.97
CA TYR A 181 9.64 -18.71 -13.84
C TYR A 181 9.52 -19.94 -12.95
N LYS A 182 8.32 -20.41 -12.63
CA LYS A 182 8.09 -21.65 -11.86
C LYS A 182 8.82 -22.85 -12.47
N SER A 183 8.61 -23.06 -13.77
CA SER A 183 9.27 -24.14 -14.52
C SER A 183 10.80 -24.05 -14.51
N LYS A 184 11.38 -22.85 -14.44
CA LYS A 184 12.83 -22.66 -14.32
C LYS A 184 13.35 -22.85 -12.89
N LEU A 185 12.52 -22.54 -11.89
CA LEU A 185 12.88 -22.54 -10.48
C LEU A 185 12.54 -23.85 -9.77
N ASN A 186 11.85 -24.79 -10.43
CA ASN A 186 11.35 -26.04 -9.86
C ASN A 186 10.47 -25.83 -8.61
N ILE A 187 9.66 -24.78 -8.63
CA ILE A 187 8.65 -24.45 -7.61
C ILE A 187 7.24 -24.52 -8.19
#